data_AF-A0A2C9ZJ76-F1
#
_entry.id   AF-A0A2C9ZJ76-F1
#
_cell.length_a   1.000
_cell.length_b   1.000
_cell.length_c   1.000
_cell.angle_alpha   90.00
_cell.angle_beta   90.00
_cell.angle_gamma   90.00
#
_symmetry.space_group_name_H-M   'P 1'
#
loop_
_entity.id
_entity.type
_entity.pdbx_description
1 polymer ?
#
loop_
_entity_poly.entity_id
_entity_poly.type
_entity_poly.pdbx_seq_one_letter_code
_entity_poly.pdbx_strand_id
1 'polypeptide(L)'
;MICPYCLWELEWEALPLVLREGDEITYLEREEGEPENRWLQRTANAERICDADGSEHYLPCDYGNYKPMIIGIVGSTAAGKTHLLAAMIDQLVQTVRLKVRHNLTISPLDTVMHRQFMLEKVFPFTNTRKVLGRTRREEEVAFVCALRAHNDVTGEKHALVFFDVSGEFFDDADLRSLQFISIVDALLFVADAEKLDEFLRQSTPRLADPAFMEPFGHIDRLRNTGRKALLPLPAALAVAKSDLLRWLPVVDGWLRADDDTELDSVEEETEEAYVFLQSHAAESWLYPVVHCQDSTIHFVSASGVAKVDDAVFPERGFGPRRVLRPLLSLLAMKGVIQGHDLGRDDVARGPS
;
A
#
# COMPACT_ATOMS: atom_id res chain seq x y z
N MET A 1 10.97 6.98 -16.65
CA MET A 1 10.82 6.12 -15.45
C MET A 1 10.64 7.03 -14.25
N ILE A 2 10.09 6.61 -13.10
CA ILE A 2 9.93 7.49 -11.93
C ILE A 2 10.87 7.07 -10.79
N CYS A 3 11.47 8.04 -10.10
CA CYS A 3 12.19 7.80 -8.85
C CYS A 3 11.19 7.40 -7.75
N PRO A 4 11.34 6.25 -7.11
CA PRO A 4 10.41 5.81 -6.08
C PRO A 4 10.47 6.67 -4.82
N TYR A 5 11.55 7.44 -4.59
CA TYR A 5 11.73 8.27 -3.40
C TYR A 5 11.14 9.68 -3.58
N CYS A 6 11.59 10.39 -4.62
CA CYS A 6 11.19 11.78 -4.86
C CYS A 6 10.12 11.96 -5.93
N LEU A 7 9.71 10.88 -6.60
CA LEU A 7 8.62 10.88 -7.57
C LEU A 7 8.89 11.66 -8.87
N TRP A 8 10.12 12.09 -9.10
CA TRP A 8 10.54 12.75 -10.34
C TRP A 8 10.70 11.76 -11.50
N GLU A 9 10.47 12.26 -12.71
CA GLU A 9 10.78 11.52 -13.93
C GLU A 9 12.30 11.43 -14.13
N LEU A 10 12.76 10.24 -14.49
CA LEU A 10 14.15 9.85 -14.63
C LEU A 10 14.43 9.38 -16.06
N GLU A 11 15.52 9.91 -16.62
CA GLU A 11 16.25 9.31 -17.73
C GLU A 11 17.19 8.23 -17.18
N TRP A 12 16.67 7.01 -16.98
CA TRP A 12 17.35 5.93 -16.26
C TRP A 12 18.79 5.69 -16.72
N GLU A 13 19.04 5.70 -18.03
CA GLU A 13 20.38 5.43 -18.57
C GLU A 13 21.38 6.56 -18.35
N ALA A 14 20.90 7.80 -18.15
CA ALA A 14 21.74 8.96 -17.89
C ALA A 14 22.16 9.08 -16.42
N LEU A 15 21.52 8.35 -15.50
CA LEU A 15 21.85 8.42 -14.09
C LEU A 15 23.23 7.81 -13.80
N PRO A 16 24.09 8.47 -13.00
CA PRO A 16 25.40 7.93 -12.65
C PRO A 16 25.29 6.58 -11.96
N LEU A 17 26.10 5.61 -12.39
CA LEU A 17 26.21 4.30 -11.76
C LEU A 17 27.37 4.30 -10.77
N VAL A 18 27.14 3.83 -9.55
CA VAL A 18 28.13 3.86 -8.47
C VAL A 18 28.17 2.55 -7.69
N LEU A 19 29.31 2.27 -7.08
CA LEU A 19 29.46 1.30 -6.00
C LEU A 19 29.63 2.07 -4.69
N ARG A 20 28.88 1.66 -3.65
CA ARG A 20 28.96 2.27 -2.33
C ARG A 20 29.52 1.27 -1.31
N GLU A 21 30.63 1.65 -0.68
CA GLU A 21 31.28 0.88 0.37
C GLU A 21 31.39 1.74 1.64
N GLY A 22 30.36 1.69 2.49
CA GLY A 22 30.24 2.63 3.61
C GLY A 22 29.97 4.04 3.10
N ASP A 23 30.87 4.97 3.43
CA ASP A 23 30.81 6.37 2.98
C ASP A 23 31.59 6.62 1.68
N GLU A 24 32.30 5.61 1.15
CA GLU A 24 33.06 5.74 -0.10
C GLU A 24 32.16 5.44 -1.30
N ILE A 25 32.17 6.35 -2.28
CA ILE A 25 31.42 6.24 -3.54
C ILE A 25 32.41 6.12 -4.70
N THR A 26 32.30 5.04 -5.46
CA THR A 26 33.08 4.81 -6.68
C THR A 26 32.18 4.88 -7.90
N TYR A 27 32.42 5.82 -8.80
CA TYR A 27 31.70 5.90 -10.07
C TYR A 27 32.13 4.78 -11.02
N LEU A 28 31.15 4.10 -11.60
CA LEU A 28 31.34 2.98 -12.51
C LEU A 28 30.99 3.41 -13.92
N GLU A 29 31.98 3.35 -14.81
CA GLU A 29 31.79 3.44 -16.24
C GLU A 29 32.23 2.11 -16.88
N ARG A 30 31.56 1.75 -17.98
CA ARG A 30 31.92 0.55 -18.71
C ARG A 30 33.24 0.80 -19.45
N GLU A 31 34.22 -0.07 -19.22
CA GLU A 31 35.52 0.05 -19.90
C GLU A 31 35.39 -0.31 -21.39
N GLU A 32 36.19 0.34 -22.24
CA GLU A 32 36.23 0.01 -23.66
C GLU A 32 36.65 -1.46 -23.87
N GLY A 33 35.84 -2.22 -24.61
CA GLY A 33 36.07 -3.65 -24.85
C GLY A 33 35.75 -4.56 -23.66
N GLU A 34 35.12 -4.06 -22.59
CA GLU A 34 34.79 -4.87 -21.41
C GLU A 34 33.77 -5.98 -21.72
N PRO A 35 34.13 -7.26 -21.45
CA PRO A 35 33.20 -8.38 -21.58
C PRO A 35 31.95 -8.20 -20.72
N GLU A 36 30.79 -8.59 -21.24
CA GLU A 36 29.48 -8.43 -20.58
C GLU A 36 29.43 -9.10 -19.20
N ASN A 37 30.03 -10.28 -19.05
CA ASN A 37 30.09 -10.99 -17.77
C ASN A 37 30.90 -10.23 -16.70
N ARG A 38 32.00 -9.56 -17.08
CA ARG A 38 32.78 -8.73 -16.15
C ARG A 38 32.00 -7.50 -15.73
N TRP A 39 31.33 -6.84 -16.69
CA TRP A 39 30.45 -5.71 -16.41
C TRP A 39 29.31 -6.10 -15.45
N LEU A 40 28.61 -7.21 -15.72
CA LEU A 40 27.55 -7.72 -14.84
C LEU A 40 28.06 -8.05 -13.44
N GLN A 41 29.25 -8.62 -13.30
CA GLN A 41 29.85 -8.90 -11.99
C GLN A 41 30.16 -7.62 -11.20
N ARG A 42 30.74 -6.61 -11.85
CA ARG A 42 31.07 -5.32 -11.22
C ARG A 42 29.82 -4.52 -10.82
N THR A 43 28.74 -4.68 -11.56
CA THR A 43 27.50 -3.91 -11.37
C THR A 43 26.44 -4.65 -10.56
N ALA A 44 26.71 -5.88 -10.13
CA ALA A 44 25.75 -6.70 -9.39
C ALA A 44 25.21 -6.04 -8.11
N ASN A 45 26.04 -5.24 -7.43
CA ASN A 45 25.68 -4.48 -6.23
C ASN A 45 25.79 -2.96 -6.45
N ALA A 46 25.82 -2.51 -7.71
CA ALA A 46 25.88 -1.09 -8.01
C ALA A 46 24.51 -0.44 -7.80
N GLU A 47 24.54 0.87 -7.57
CA GLU A 47 23.38 1.73 -7.38
C GLU A 47 23.44 2.85 -8.43
N ARG A 48 22.29 3.37 -8.87
CA ARG A 48 22.19 4.61 -9.63
C ARG A 48 21.79 5.75 -8.71
N ILE A 49 22.40 6.92 -8.89
CA ILE A 49 22.11 8.11 -8.08
C ILE A 49 21.06 8.96 -8.78
N CYS A 50 19.98 9.27 -8.08
CA CYS A 50 19.00 10.29 -8.45
C CYS A 50 19.10 11.46 -7.47
N ASP A 51 19.32 12.67 -7.98
CA ASP A 51 19.44 13.92 -7.20
C ASP A 51 18.39 14.99 -7.60
N ALA A 52 17.33 14.56 -8.29
CA ALA A 52 16.36 15.45 -8.95
C ALA A 52 15.64 16.44 -8.02
N ASP A 53 15.48 16.11 -6.74
CA ASP A 53 14.87 16.99 -5.73
C ASP A 53 15.89 17.69 -4.81
N GLY A 54 17.18 17.56 -5.12
CA GLY A 54 18.28 18.10 -4.32
C GLY A 54 18.79 17.16 -3.23
N SER A 55 18.23 15.96 -3.09
CA SER A 55 18.72 14.91 -2.19
C SER A 55 19.14 13.66 -2.96
N GLU A 56 20.20 12.99 -2.51
CA GLU A 56 20.72 11.79 -3.18
C GLU A 56 19.89 10.54 -2.83
N HIS A 57 19.27 9.97 -3.86
CA HIS A 57 18.56 8.71 -3.81
C HIS A 57 19.35 7.61 -4.51
N TYR A 58 19.58 6.51 -3.81
CA TYR A 58 20.35 5.37 -4.30
C TYR A 58 19.39 4.27 -4.77
N LEU A 59 19.35 4.06 -6.08
CA LEU A 59 18.44 3.10 -6.72
C LEU A 59 19.22 1.85 -7.10
N PRO A 60 18.74 0.62 -6.80
CA PRO A 60 19.40 -0.59 -7.26
C PRO A 60 19.64 -0.55 -8.78
N CYS A 61 20.81 -1.00 -9.26
CA CYS A 61 21.17 -0.98 -10.68
C CYS A 61 20.14 -1.72 -11.57
N ASP A 62 19.40 -2.68 -11.01
CA ASP A 62 18.39 -3.44 -11.73
C ASP A 62 16.98 -2.82 -11.66
N TYR A 63 16.77 -1.70 -10.95
CA TYR A 63 15.46 -1.01 -10.84
C TYR A 63 14.86 -0.67 -12.21
N GLY A 64 15.72 -0.33 -13.18
CA GLY A 64 15.36 -0.14 -14.60
C GLY A 64 14.51 -1.26 -15.21
N ASN A 65 14.62 -2.49 -14.68
CA ASN A 65 13.93 -3.67 -15.17
C ASN A 65 12.53 -3.89 -14.56
N TYR A 66 12.10 -3.03 -13.63
CA TYR A 66 10.83 -3.17 -12.93
C TYR A 66 9.84 -2.11 -13.39
N LYS A 67 8.58 -2.50 -13.55
CA LYS A 67 7.47 -1.57 -13.72
C LYS A 67 7.11 -0.99 -12.34
N PRO A 68 7.26 0.33 -12.09
CA PRO A 68 6.84 0.91 -10.82
C PRO A 68 5.32 0.77 -10.65
N MET A 69 4.90 0.51 -9.42
CA MET A 69 3.51 0.57 -8.98
C MET A 69 3.45 1.36 -7.68
N ILE A 70 2.99 2.60 -7.75
CA ILE A 70 2.93 3.52 -6.62
C ILE A 70 1.60 3.36 -5.89
N ILE A 71 1.66 2.99 -4.61
CA ILE A 71 0.51 2.73 -3.75
C ILE A 71 0.48 3.79 -2.64
N GLY A 72 -0.55 4.64 -2.65
CA GLY A 72 -0.80 5.61 -1.60
C GLY A 72 -1.71 5.05 -0.51
N ILE A 73 -1.26 5.11 0.74
CA ILE A 73 -2.05 4.70 1.90
C ILE A 73 -2.66 5.95 2.54
N VAL A 74 -3.97 6.10 2.46
CA VAL A 74 -4.70 7.31 2.86
C VAL A 74 -5.61 7.01 4.03
N GLY A 75 -5.73 7.94 4.97
CA GLY A 75 -6.66 7.83 6.09
C GLY A 75 -6.34 8.80 7.21
N SER A 76 -7.26 8.97 8.16
CA SER A 76 -7.06 9.93 9.24
C SER A 76 -5.82 9.62 10.09
N THR A 77 -5.36 10.62 10.84
CA THR A 77 -4.41 10.39 11.94
C THR A 77 -4.98 9.32 12.88
N ALA A 78 -4.14 8.37 13.30
CA ALA A 78 -4.49 7.24 14.19
C ALA A 78 -5.43 6.15 13.62
N ALA A 79 -5.78 6.19 12.33
CA ALA A 79 -6.58 5.13 11.68
C ALA A 79 -5.88 3.76 11.65
N GLY A 80 -4.58 3.71 11.96
CA GLY A 80 -3.81 2.47 12.04
C GLY A 80 -2.94 2.18 10.81
N LYS A 81 -2.77 3.12 9.88
CA LYS A 81 -1.98 2.97 8.64
C LYS A 81 -0.61 2.31 8.86
N THR A 82 0.20 2.85 9.79
CA THR A 82 1.54 2.32 10.10
C THR A 82 1.50 0.89 10.64
N HIS A 83 0.52 0.56 11.49
CA HIS A 83 0.36 -0.80 12.03
C HIS A 83 -0.09 -1.77 10.93
N LEU A 84 -1.05 -1.34 10.10
CA LEU A 84 -1.54 -2.11 8.97
C LEU A 84 -0.42 -2.39 7.97
N LEU A 85 0.35 -1.37 7.60
CA LEU A 85 1.48 -1.53 6.69
C LEU A 85 2.58 -2.41 7.29
N ALA A 86 2.93 -2.22 8.56
CA ALA A 86 3.90 -3.10 9.22
C ALA A 86 3.45 -4.58 9.20
N ALA A 87 2.16 -4.83 9.47
CA ALA A 87 1.56 -6.16 9.38
C ALA A 87 1.57 -6.71 7.95
N MET A 88 1.19 -5.89 6.96
CA MET A 88 1.18 -6.26 5.55
C MET A 88 2.58 -6.67 5.07
N ILE A 89 3.59 -5.83 5.33
CA ILE A 89 4.97 -6.10 4.90
C ILE A 89 5.52 -7.36 5.57
N ASP A 90 5.24 -7.56 6.86
CA ASP A 90 5.60 -8.78 7.57
C ASP A 90 5.00 -10.03 6.91
N GLN A 91 3.69 -10.00 6.63
CA GLN A 91 2.98 -11.12 6.01
C GLN A 91 3.42 -11.34 4.55
N LEU A 92 3.67 -10.29 3.77
CA LEU A 92 4.14 -10.41 2.38
C LEU A 92 5.49 -11.13 2.28
N VAL A 93 6.43 -10.78 3.17
CA VAL A 93 7.79 -11.32 3.12
C VAL A 93 7.86 -12.74 3.69
N GLN A 94 7.00 -13.08 4.66
CA GLN A 94 7.02 -14.39 5.31
C GLN A 94 6.15 -15.45 4.63
N THR A 95 5.14 -15.05 3.85
CA THR A 95 4.10 -15.99 3.40
C THR A 95 4.47 -16.74 2.13
N VAL A 96 4.82 -18.03 2.28
CA VAL A 96 5.02 -18.97 1.16
C VAL A 96 3.74 -19.15 0.32
N ARG A 97 2.55 -18.90 0.89
CA ARG A 97 1.26 -19.02 0.20
C ARG A 97 1.17 -18.10 -1.03
N LEU A 98 1.84 -16.95 -1.05
CA LEU A 98 1.85 -16.04 -2.21
C LEU A 98 2.51 -16.69 -3.43
N LYS A 99 3.65 -17.35 -3.22
CA LYS A 99 4.34 -18.10 -4.28
C LYS A 99 3.49 -19.27 -4.77
N VAL A 100 2.89 -20.02 -3.86
CA VAL A 100 2.11 -21.22 -4.20
C VAL A 100 0.81 -20.88 -4.95
N ARG A 101 0.09 -19.84 -4.54
CA ARG A 101 -1.22 -19.50 -5.10
C ARG A 101 -1.14 -18.51 -6.26
N HIS A 102 -0.30 -17.50 -6.13
CA HIS A 102 -0.25 -16.37 -7.06
C HIS A 102 1.00 -16.36 -7.93
N ASN A 103 1.90 -17.35 -7.77
CA ASN A 103 3.21 -17.38 -8.41
C ASN A 103 4.01 -16.10 -8.14
N LEU A 104 3.75 -15.44 -7.01
CA LEU A 104 4.30 -14.14 -6.68
C LEU A 104 5.46 -14.31 -5.70
N THR A 105 6.65 -13.91 -6.13
CA THR A 105 7.84 -13.81 -5.28
C THR A 105 8.03 -12.35 -4.87
N ILE A 106 8.07 -12.08 -3.56
CA ILE A 106 8.30 -10.76 -2.99
C ILE A 106 9.70 -10.70 -2.37
N SER A 107 10.41 -9.61 -2.59
CA SER A 107 11.70 -9.34 -1.95
C SER A 107 11.94 -7.84 -1.77
N PRO A 108 12.86 -7.41 -0.91
CA PRO A 108 13.18 -5.99 -0.75
C PRO A 108 13.73 -5.37 -2.05
N LEU A 109 13.27 -4.16 -2.41
CA LEU A 109 13.90 -3.40 -3.50
C LEU A 109 15.24 -2.82 -3.04
N ASP A 110 15.20 -2.09 -1.93
CA ASP A 110 16.34 -1.55 -1.21
C ASP A 110 16.48 -2.32 0.12
N THR A 111 17.60 -3.03 0.27
CA THR A 111 17.85 -3.88 1.45
C THR A 111 18.15 -3.08 2.70
N VAL A 112 18.78 -1.90 2.58
CA VAL A 112 19.14 -1.03 3.72
C VAL A 112 17.87 -0.42 4.30
N MET A 113 17.09 0.20 3.43
CA MET A 113 15.83 0.84 3.81
C MET A 113 14.81 -0.16 4.34
N HIS A 114 14.67 -1.31 3.66
CA HIS A 114 13.80 -2.37 4.15
C HIS A 114 14.24 -2.84 5.54
N ARG A 115 15.54 -3.06 5.77
CA ARG A 115 16.06 -3.45 7.09
C ARG A 115 15.75 -2.41 8.15
N GLN A 116 15.89 -1.12 7.84
CA GLN A 116 15.55 -0.04 8.77
C GLN A 116 14.06 -0.07 9.12
N PHE A 117 13.19 -0.16 8.13
CA PHE A 117 11.74 -0.29 8.35
C PHE A 117 11.39 -1.53 9.20
N MET A 118 12.05 -2.66 8.94
CA MET A 118 11.86 -3.88 9.73
C MET A 118 12.24 -3.68 11.20
N LEU A 119 13.38 -3.04 11.48
CA LEU A 119 13.87 -2.81 12.84
C LEU A 119 13.06 -1.75 13.60
N GLU A 120 12.59 -0.71 12.92
CA GLU A 120 11.92 0.43 13.56
C GLU A 120 10.40 0.22 13.71
N LYS A 121 9.78 -0.50 12.78
CA LYS A 121 8.33 -0.61 12.69
C LYS A 121 7.85 -2.05 12.79
N VAL A 122 8.36 -2.94 11.95
CA VAL A 122 7.83 -4.31 11.84
C VAL A 122 8.13 -5.13 13.10
N PHE A 123 9.39 -5.38 13.42
CA PHE A 123 9.75 -6.23 14.58
C PHE A 123 9.26 -5.69 15.92
N PRO A 124 9.30 -4.37 16.20
CA PRO A 124 8.69 -3.86 17.42
C PRO A 124 7.20 -4.22 17.49
N PHE A 125 6.45 -4.06 16.40
CA PHE A 125 5.04 -4.42 16.38
C PHE A 125 4.81 -5.94 16.45
N THR A 126 5.40 -6.72 15.54
CA THR A 126 5.07 -8.14 15.36
C THR A 126 5.68 -9.03 16.44
N ASN A 127 6.91 -8.76 16.87
CA ASN A 127 7.62 -9.63 17.82
C ASN A 127 7.44 -9.18 19.28
N THR A 128 7.35 -7.87 19.51
CA THR A 128 7.25 -7.32 20.89
C THR A 128 5.88 -6.78 21.23
N ARG A 129 4.91 -6.86 20.30
CA ARG A 129 3.54 -6.35 20.46
C ARG A 129 3.49 -4.86 20.77
N LYS A 130 4.55 -4.11 20.45
CA LYS A 130 4.65 -2.70 20.79
C LYS A 130 3.63 -1.90 19.97
N VAL A 131 2.89 -1.01 20.64
CA VAL A 131 2.09 0.01 19.97
C VAL A 131 3.06 0.98 19.30
N LEU A 132 2.98 1.09 17.97
CA LEU A 132 3.85 1.98 17.22
C LEU A 132 3.45 3.43 17.46
N GLY A 133 4.46 4.29 17.63
CA GLY A 133 4.25 5.73 17.77
C GLY A 133 3.56 6.30 16.53
N ARG A 134 2.79 7.38 16.73
CA ARG A 134 2.15 8.11 15.64
C ARG A 134 3.21 8.64 14.66
N THR A 135 2.95 8.52 13.35
CA THR A 135 3.75 9.17 12.31
C THR A 135 3.83 10.67 12.63
N ARG A 136 5.02 11.27 12.49
CA ARG A 136 5.21 12.70 12.77
C ARG A 136 4.38 13.50 11.76
N ARG A 137 3.69 14.54 12.23
CA ARG A 137 2.81 15.39 11.41
C ARG A 137 3.55 16.22 10.34
N GLU A 138 4.87 16.27 10.41
CA GLU A 138 5.71 17.15 9.58
C GLU A 138 5.89 16.62 8.14
N GLU A 139 5.57 15.35 7.88
CA GLU A 139 5.64 14.73 6.55
C GLU A 139 4.22 14.35 6.10
N GLU A 140 3.63 15.16 5.22
CA GLU A 140 2.26 14.92 4.73
C GLU A 140 2.18 13.73 3.77
N VAL A 141 3.27 13.47 3.03
CA VAL A 141 3.51 12.27 2.22
C VAL A 141 4.88 11.73 2.59
N ALA A 142 4.93 10.54 3.17
CA ALA A 142 6.16 9.89 3.56
C ALA A 142 6.36 8.63 2.72
N PHE A 143 7.50 8.54 2.02
CA PHE A 143 7.94 7.27 1.46
C PHE A 143 8.16 6.29 2.62
N VAL A 144 7.63 5.07 2.50
CA VAL A 144 7.76 4.08 3.56
C VAL A 144 8.70 2.94 3.20
N CYS A 145 8.40 2.25 2.10
CA CYS A 145 9.19 1.11 1.66
C CYS A 145 8.95 0.82 0.18
N ALA A 146 9.90 0.10 -0.43
CA ALA A 146 9.73 -0.46 -1.76
C ALA A 146 10.10 -1.95 -1.79
N LEU A 147 9.29 -2.72 -2.50
CA LEU A 147 9.44 -4.16 -2.66
C LEU A 147 9.51 -4.53 -4.15
N ARG A 148 10.30 -5.54 -4.47
CA ARG A 148 10.27 -6.24 -5.75
C ARG A 148 9.16 -7.27 -5.70
N ALA A 149 8.32 -7.25 -6.73
CA ALA A 149 7.35 -8.30 -7.00
C ALA A 149 7.69 -8.94 -8.34
N HIS A 150 7.84 -10.26 -8.34
CA HIS A 150 8.10 -11.04 -9.56
C HIS A 150 7.02 -12.10 -9.71
N ASN A 151 6.34 -12.09 -10.83
CA ASN A 151 5.39 -13.13 -11.20
C ASN A 151 6.15 -14.23 -11.95
N ASP A 152 6.34 -15.39 -11.32
CA ASP A 152 7.15 -16.49 -11.84
C ASP A 152 6.52 -17.16 -13.08
N VAL A 153 5.23 -16.92 -13.36
CA VAL A 153 4.52 -17.45 -14.55
C VAL A 153 4.59 -16.48 -15.73
N THR A 154 4.29 -15.21 -15.52
CA THR A 154 4.30 -14.21 -16.61
C THR A 154 5.70 -13.64 -16.88
N GLY A 155 6.62 -13.78 -15.92
CA GLY A 155 7.95 -13.15 -15.94
C GLY A 155 7.93 -11.65 -15.66
N GLU A 156 6.77 -11.07 -15.34
CA GLU A 156 6.65 -9.65 -15.08
C GLU A 156 7.26 -9.26 -13.73
N LYS A 157 7.93 -8.11 -13.74
CA LYS A 157 8.66 -7.56 -12.59
C LYS A 157 8.10 -6.18 -12.26
N HIS A 158 7.67 -6.01 -11.02
CA HIS A 158 7.12 -4.77 -10.50
C HIS A 158 7.92 -4.26 -9.29
N ALA A 159 8.06 -2.95 -9.19
CA ALA A 159 8.55 -2.28 -7.99
C ALA A 159 7.33 -1.70 -7.27
N LEU A 160 6.89 -2.37 -6.22
CA LEU A 160 5.80 -1.92 -5.37
C LEU A 160 6.33 -0.83 -4.43
N VAL A 161 5.81 0.39 -4.55
CA VAL A 161 6.28 1.55 -3.79
C VAL A 161 5.15 2.03 -2.88
N PHE A 162 5.40 2.11 -1.58
CA PHE A 162 4.39 2.47 -0.59
C PHE A 162 4.65 3.86 -0.01
N PHE A 163 3.61 4.69 -0.04
CA PHE A 163 3.59 6.00 0.59
C PHE A 163 2.54 6.05 1.70
N ASP A 164 2.93 6.54 2.88
CA ASP A 164 1.99 6.90 3.94
C ASP A 164 1.56 8.34 3.70
N VAL A 165 0.26 8.55 3.45
CA VAL A 165 -0.32 9.84 3.13
C VAL A 165 -1.23 10.26 4.28
N SER A 166 -0.96 11.45 4.84
CA SER A 166 -1.83 12.04 5.84
C SER A 166 -3.21 12.30 5.24
N GLY A 167 -4.28 12.03 5.99
CA GLY A 167 -5.62 12.39 5.55
C GLY A 167 -5.77 13.90 5.32
N GLU A 168 -5.07 14.70 6.13
CA GLU A 168 -5.03 16.17 6.07
C GLU A 168 -4.17 16.69 4.89
N PHE A 169 -3.42 15.83 4.19
CA PHE A 169 -2.59 16.22 3.03
C PHE A 169 -3.41 16.80 1.87
N PHE A 170 -4.69 16.47 1.82
CA PHE A 170 -5.58 16.91 0.75
C PHE A 170 -6.44 18.12 1.16
N ASP A 171 -6.30 18.63 2.39
CA ASP A 171 -6.98 19.84 2.85
C ASP A 171 -6.50 21.07 2.07
N ASP A 172 -5.18 21.21 1.89
CA ASP A 172 -4.56 22.27 1.11
C ASP A 172 -4.33 21.79 -0.33
N ALA A 173 -4.88 22.52 -1.30
CA ALA A 173 -4.79 22.25 -2.74
C ALA A 173 -3.39 22.55 -3.31
N ASP A 174 -2.35 22.13 -2.61
CA ASP A 174 -0.97 22.42 -2.91
C ASP A 174 -0.44 21.61 -4.09
N LEU A 175 0.54 22.17 -4.80
CA LEU A 175 1.13 21.53 -5.99
C LEU A 175 1.66 20.11 -5.73
N ARG A 176 2.08 19.81 -4.50
CA ARG A 176 2.58 18.50 -4.10
C ARG A 176 1.49 17.42 -4.05
N SER A 177 0.29 17.75 -3.55
CA SER A 177 -0.84 16.80 -3.52
C SER A 177 -1.33 16.48 -4.92
N LEU A 178 -1.34 17.48 -5.81
CA LEU A 178 -1.62 17.31 -7.22
C LEU A 178 -0.57 16.43 -7.93
N GLN A 179 0.71 16.62 -7.63
CA GLN A 179 1.79 15.80 -8.19
C GLN A 179 1.64 14.34 -7.76
N PHE A 180 1.43 14.07 -6.46
CA PHE A 180 1.25 12.70 -5.96
C PHE A 180 0.04 12.00 -6.59
N ILE A 181 -1.11 12.68 -6.67
CA ILE A 181 -2.30 12.15 -7.33
C ILE A 181 -2.06 11.82 -8.80
N SER A 182 -1.24 12.62 -9.51
CA SER A 182 -1.03 12.43 -10.94
C SER A 182 -0.18 11.20 -11.28
N ILE A 183 0.61 10.70 -10.33
CA ILE A 183 1.52 9.57 -10.51
C ILE A 183 1.08 8.28 -9.82
N VAL A 184 0.15 8.36 -8.86
CA VAL A 184 -0.25 7.19 -8.06
C VAL A 184 -0.97 6.15 -8.92
N ASP A 185 -0.64 4.88 -8.72
CA ASP A 185 -1.22 3.76 -9.48
C ASP A 185 -2.42 3.12 -8.81
N ALA A 186 -2.50 3.20 -7.49
CA ALA A 186 -3.56 2.65 -6.65
C ALA A 186 -3.63 3.32 -5.28
N LEU A 187 -4.82 3.33 -4.67
CA LEU A 187 -5.04 3.89 -3.33
C LEU A 187 -5.56 2.84 -2.34
N LEU A 188 -4.94 2.79 -1.16
CA LEU A 188 -5.42 2.01 -0.02
C LEU A 188 -5.96 2.97 1.04
N PHE A 189 -7.27 3.06 1.15
CA PHE A 189 -7.95 3.85 2.17
C PHE A 189 -8.08 3.07 3.47
N VAL A 190 -7.78 3.71 4.61
CA VAL A 190 -7.81 3.09 5.93
C VAL A 190 -8.82 3.79 6.81
N ALA A 191 -9.95 3.12 7.05
CA ALA A 191 -11.03 3.58 7.92
C ALA A 191 -10.84 3.08 9.36
N ASP A 192 -11.10 3.96 10.33
CA ASP A 192 -10.87 3.66 11.75
C ASP A 192 -12.12 3.09 12.42
N ALA A 193 -12.21 1.76 12.55
CA ALA A 193 -13.35 1.11 13.18
C ALA A 193 -13.50 1.44 14.68
N GLU A 194 -12.47 1.97 15.35
CA GLU A 194 -12.58 2.45 16.74
C GLU A 194 -13.57 3.62 16.82
N LYS A 195 -13.52 4.55 15.86
CA LYS A 195 -14.47 5.67 15.78
C LYS A 195 -15.90 5.17 15.54
N LEU A 196 -16.07 4.13 14.72
CA LEU A 196 -17.37 3.53 14.46
C LEU A 196 -17.90 2.78 15.69
N ASP A 197 -17.07 2.01 16.39
CA ASP A 197 -17.46 1.33 17.64
C ASP A 197 -17.89 2.36 18.71
N GLU A 198 -17.14 3.44 18.88
CA GLU A 198 -17.49 4.55 19.76
C GLU A 198 -18.84 5.16 19.39
N PHE A 199 -19.08 5.43 18.11
CA PHE A 199 -20.35 5.97 17.61
C PHE A 199 -21.53 5.04 17.93
N LEU A 200 -21.39 3.75 17.60
CA LEU A 200 -22.44 2.75 17.81
C LEU A 200 -22.76 2.53 19.29
N ARG A 201 -21.77 2.65 20.18
CA ARG A 201 -21.96 2.48 21.63
C ARG A 201 -22.45 3.74 22.33
N GLN A 202 -22.00 4.92 21.89
CA GLN A 202 -22.19 6.17 22.63
C GLN A 202 -23.22 7.11 21.99
N SER A 203 -23.81 6.75 20.84
CA SER A 203 -24.80 7.59 20.13
C SER A 203 -24.29 9.02 19.87
N THR A 204 -23.00 9.16 19.54
CA THR A 204 -22.42 10.45 19.16
C THR A 204 -23.03 10.93 17.84
N PRO A 205 -23.13 12.25 17.59
CA PRO A 205 -24.02 12.73 16.53
C PRO A 205 -23.51 12.54 15.10
N ARG A 206 -22.20 12.37 14.82
CA ARG A 206 -21.68 12.18 13.45
C ARG A 206 -20.35 11.44 13.39
N LEU A 207 -20.27 10.47 12.49
CA LEU A 207 -19.02 9.92 11.95
C LEU A 207 -18.74 10.63 10.63
N ALA A 208 -17.88 11.64 10.62
CA ALA A 208 -17.42 12.28 9.40
C ALA A 208 -15.90 12.17 9.34
N ASP A 209 -15.38 11.68 8.22
CA ASP A 209 -13.95 11.55 8.00
C ASP A 209 -13.57 12.25 6.67
N PRO A 210 -13.15 13.53 6.73
CA PRO A 210 -12.86 14.34 5.55
C PRO A 210 -11.80 13.74 4.62
N ALA A 211 -10.86 12.96 5.18
CA ALA A 211 -9.77 12.28 4.48
C ALA A 211 -10.19 11.36 3.33
N PHE A 212 -11.47 10.95 3.29
CA PHE A 212 -12.02 10.07 2.25
C PHE A 212 -12.58 10.82 1.04
N MET A 213 -12.94 12.09 1.20
CA MET A 213 -13.56 12.90 0.14
C MET A 213 -12.53 13.82 -0.54
N GLU A 214 -11.56 14.32 0.22
CA GLU A 214 -10.62 15.34 -0.24
C GLU A 214 -9.71 14.92 -1.40
N PRO A 215 -9.13 13.68 -1.45
CA PRO A 215 -8.30 13.28 -2.59
C PRO A 215 -9.04 13.47 -3.92
N PHE A 216 -10.31 13.11 -3.95
CA PHE A 216 -11.17 13.11 -5.14
C PHE A 216 -11.54 14.50 -5.63
N GLY A 217 -11.76 15.45 -4.70
CA GLY A 217 -11.98 16.85 -5.05
C GLY A 217 -10.83 17.45 -5.86
N HIS A 218 -9.62 16.91 -5.75
CA HIS A 218 -8.46 17.28 -6.55
C HIS A 218 -8.34 16.47 -7.84
N ILE A 219 -8.63 15.16 -7.81
CA ILE A 219 -8.57 14.32 -9.02
C ILE A 219 -9.56 14.83 -10.08
N ASP A 220 -10.76 15.22 -9.67
CA ASP A 220 -11.79 15.80 -10.54
C ASP A 220 -11.31 17.10 -11.21
N ARG A 221 -10.54 17.94 -10.49
CA ARG A 221 -9.98 19.19 -11.01
C ARG A 221 -8.84 18.96 -12.00
N LEU A 222 -7.95 18.00 -11.72
CA LEU A 222 -6.79 17.71 -12.57
C LEU A 222 -7.18 17.08 -13.90
N ARG A 223 -8.15 16.17 -13.89
CA ARG A 223 -8.48 15.38 -15.07
C ARG A 223 -9.48 16.05 -16.01
N ASN A 224 -10.04 17.20 -15.61
CA ASN A 224 -10.98 17.99 -16.42
C ASN A 224 -12.08 17.12 -17.06
N THR A 225 -12.46 16.04 -16.36
CA THR A 225 -13.49 15.10 -16.80
C THR A 225 -14.82 15.78 -16.60
N GLY A 226 -15.23 16.60 -17.57
CA GLY A 226 -16.50 17.32 -17.59
C GLY A 226 -17.76 16.43 -17.61
N ARG A 227 -17.65 15.17 -17.22
CA ARG A 227 -18.73 14.19 -17.03
C ARG A 227 -18.37 13.25 -15.88
N LYS A 228 -19.41 12.76 -15.20
CA LYS A 228 -19.48 11.76 -14.12
C LYS A 228 -18.78 10.41 -14.40
N ALA A 229 -17.59 10.41 -14.98
CA ALA A 229 -16.81 9.20 -15.21
C ALA A 229 -16.07 8.85 -13.92
N LEU A 230 -16.15 7.58 -13.52
CA LEU A 230 -15.34 7.05 -12.42
C LEU A 230 -13.86 7.29 -12.71
N LEU A 231 -13.08 7.52 -11.67
CA LEU A 231 -11.64 7.65 -11.77
C LEU A 231 -11.03 6.30 -12.17
N PRO A 232 -10.22 6.22 -13.24
CA PRO A 232 -9.51 5.00 -13.61
C PRO A 232 -8.31 4.77 -12.68
N LEU A 233 -8.59 4.63 -11.38
CA LEU A 233 -7.64 4.45 -10.31
C LEU A 233 -8.19 3.37 -9.37
N PRO A 234 -7.59 2.17 -9.33
CA PRO A 234 -7.97 1.13 -8.38
C PRO A 234 -7.89 1.61 -6.93
N ALA A 235 -8.90 1.27 -6.13
CA ALA A 235 -8.94 1.56 -4.72
C ALA A 235 -9.27 0.33 -3.87
N ALA A 236 -8.76 0.29 -2.64
CA ALA A 236 -9.19 -0.67 -1.64
C ALA A 236 -9.48 0.07 -0.34
N LEU A 237 -10.61 -0.23 0.30
CA LEU A 237 -11.01 0.29 1.59
C LEU A 237 -10.75 -0.77 2.66
N ALA A 238 -9.75 -0.54 3.50
CA ALA A 238 -9.49 -1.32 4.70
C ALA A 238 -10.21 -0.71 5.90
N VAL A 239 -11.24 -1.38 6.40
CA VAL A 239 -11.86 -1.06 7.70
C VAL A 239 -10.93 -1.62 8.78
N ALA A 240 -9.97 -0.81 9.21
CA ALA A 240 -8.94 -1.20 10.16
C ALA A 240 -9.49 -1.22 11.59
N LYS A 241 -8.83 -2.00 12.46
CA LYS A 241 -9.28 -2.26 13.85
C LYS A 241 -10.65 -2.93 13.93
N SER A 242 -11.03 -3.68 12.90
CA SER A 242 -12.32 -4.39 12.85
C SER A 242 -12.51 -5.40 13.99
N ASP A 243 -11.43 -5.78 14.68
CA ASP A 243 -11.48 -6.61 15.89
C ASP A 243 -12.34 -5.99 17.01
N LEU A 244 -12.47 -4.66 17.04
CA LEU A 244 -13.34 -3.92 17.97
C LEU A 244 -14.82 -4.15 17.68
N LEU A 245 -15.17 -4.45 16.43
CA LEU A 245 -16.53 -4.64 15.95
C LEU A 245 -16.97 -6.12 15.95
N ARG A 246 -16.19 -7.04 16.52
CA ARG A 246 -16.50 -8.49 16.54
C ARG A 246 -17.77 -8.88 17.29
N TRP A 247 -18.41 -7.94 17.97
CA TRP A 247 -19.74 -8.14 18.53
C TRP A 247 -20.85 -8.06 17.46
N LEU A 248 -20.51 -7.60 16.25
CA LEU A 248 -21.38 -7.60 15.07
C LEU A 248 -21.09 -8.88 14.25
N PRO A 249 -22.10 -9.74 13.99
CA PRO A 249 -21.88 -11.04 13.34
C PRO A 249 -21.19 -10.99 11.97
N VAL A 250 -21.51 -10.00 11.14
CA VAL A 250 -20.90 -9.83 9.79
C VAL A 250 -19.38 -9.65 9.91
N VAL A 251 -18.94 -8.72 10.76
CA VAL A 251 -17.50 -8.44 10.93
C VAL A 251 -16.75 -9.62 11.54
N ASP A 252 -17.36 -10.27 12.54
CA ASP A 252 -16.77 -11.43 13.21
C ASP A 252 -16.72 -12.68 12.32
N GLY A 253 -17.66 -12.83 11.39
CA GLY A 253 -17.64 -13.85 10.34
C GLY A 253 -16.40 -13.69 9.45
N TRP A 254 -16.24 -12.50 8.85
CA TRP A 254 -15.10 -12.20 7.99
C TRP A 254 -13.77 -12.34 8.72
N LEU A 255 -13.60 -11.74 9.90
CA LEU A 255 -12.33 -11.80 10.66
C LEU A 255 -11.91 -13.21 11.12
N ARG A 256 -12.82 -14.19 11.13
CA ARG A 256 -12.50 -15.59 11.46
C ARG A 256 -12.05 -16.41 10.27
N ALA A 257 -12.33 -15.99 9.04
CA ALA A 257 -11.91 -16.74 7.87
C ALA A 257 -10.38 -16.69 7.71
N ASP A 258 -9.78 -17.85 7.39
CA ASP A 258 -8.35 -18.01 7.07
C ASP A 258 -8.14 -17.95 5.55
N ASP A 259 -8.48 -16.80 4.97
CA ASP A 259 -8.53 -16.58 3.53
C ASP A 259 -7.68 -15.35 3.11
N ASP A 260 -6.69 -14.94 3.91
CA ASP A 260 -5.96 -13.67 3.70
C ASP A 260 -5.27 -13.56 2.33
N THR A 261 -4.98 -14.72 1.71
CA THR A 261 -4.36 -14.81 0.37
C THR A 261 -5.33 -15.28 -0.73
N GLU A 262 -6.61 -15.45 -0.44
CA GLU A 262 -7.63 -15.95 -1.38
C GLU A 262 -8.46 -14.77 -1.89
N LEU A 263 -8.72 -14.69 -3.20
CA LEU A 263 -9.41 -13.52 -3.77
C LEU A 263 -10.85 -13.80 -4.19
N ASP A 264 -11.28 -15.05 -4.11
CA ASP A 264 -12.55 -15.56 -4.65
C ASP A 264 -13.77 -14.98 -3.89
N SER A 265 -13.58 -14.60 -2.63
CA SER A 265 -14.60 -14.03 -1.75
C SER A 265 -14.55 -12.51 -1.64
N VAL A 266 -13.73 -11.82 -2.46
CA VAL A 266 -13.52 -10.37 -2.33
C VAL A 266 -14.78 -9.58 -2.64
N GLU A 267 -15.57 -9.98 -3.63
CA GLU A 267 -16.83 -9.33 -3.97
C GLU A 267 -17.89 -9.55 -2.89
N GLU A 268 -18.04 -10.77 -2.39
CA GLU A 268 -18.96 -11.06 -1.30
C GLU A 268 -18.62 -10.22 -0.05
N GLU A 269 -17.34 -10.14 0.31
CA GLU A 269 -16.87 -9.26 1.40
C GLU A 269 -17.18 -7.79 1.10
N THR A 270 -16.94 -7.35 -0.14
CA THR A 270 -17.15 -5.96 -0.55
C THR A 270 -18.63 -5.58 -0.48
N GLU A 271 -19.54 -6.43 -0.96
CA GLU A 271 -20.98 -6.20 -0.90
C GLU A 271 -21.50 -6.14 0.53
N GLU A 272 -21.14 -7.13 1.36
CA GLU A 272 -21.56 -7.15 2.77
C GLU A 272 -20.98 -5.97 3.54
N ALA A 273 -19.72 -5.61 3.32
CA ALA A 273 -19.08 -4.48 3.96
C ALA A 273 -19.69 -3.14 3.49
N TYR A 274 -20.07 -3.02 2.22
CA TYR A 274 -20.77 -1.85 1.69
C TYR A 274 -22.10 -1.64 2.42
N VAL A 275 -22.93 -2.69 2.47
CA VAL A 275 -24.24 -2.67 3.16
C VAL A 275 -24.05 -2.38 4.65
N PHE A 276 -23.04 -2.98 5.27
CA PHE A 276 -22.68 -2.73 6.66
C PHE A 276 -22.37 -1.25 6.89
N LEU A 277 -21.45 -0.66 6.15
CA LEU A 277 -21.02 0.73 6.34
C LEU A 277 -22.17 1.71 6.06
N GLN A 278 -22.97 1.45 5.02
CA GLN A 278 -24.16 2.24 4.71
C GLN A 278 -25.18 2.21 5.85
N SER A 279 -25.40 1.05 6.46
CA SER A 279 -26.40 0.88 7.53
C SER A 279 -25.95 1.45 8.89
N HIS A 280 -24.67 1.78 9.07
CA HIS A 280 -24.08 2.19 10.35
C HIS A 280 -23.50 3.61 10.31
N ALA A 281 -24.07 4.51 9.48
CA ALA A 281 -23.69 5.92 9.37
C ALA A 281 -22.22 6.18 9.01
N ALA A 282 -21.57 5.22 8.33
CA ALA A 282 -20.20 5.31 7.85
C ALA A 282 -20.13 5.59 6.33
N GLU A 283 -21.20 6.19 5.78
CA GLU A 283 -21.37 6.45 4.34
C GLU A 283 -20.23 7.30 3.76
N SER A 284 -19.65 8.22 4.55
CA SER A 284 -18.53 9.04 4.10
C SER A 284 -17.28 8.22 3.74
N TRP A 285 -17.10 7.04 4.33
CA TRP A 285 -15.98 6.15 4.00
C TRP A 285 -16.17 5.43 2.66
N LEU A 286 -17.41 5.36 2.16
CA LEU A 286 -17.73 4.72 0.88
C LEU A 286 -17.39 5.61 -0.33
N TYR A 287 -16.89 6.83 -0.10
CA TYR A 287 -16.56 7.75 -1.18
C TYR A 287 -15.62 7.15 -2.24
N PRO A 288 -14.51 6.47 -1.88
CA PRO A 288 -13.66 5.81 -2.88
C PRO A 288 -14.41 4.79 -3.72
N VAL A 289 -15.32 4.03 -3.11
CA VAL A 289 -16.08 2.96 -3.77
C VAL A 289 -17.05 3.51 -4.81
N VAL A 290 -17.56 4.72 -4.59
CA VAL A 290 -18.50 5.39 -5.51
C VAL A 290 -17.76 6.14 -6.63
N HIS A 291 -16.49 6.49 -6.44
CA HIS A 291 -15.76 7.38 -7.33
C HIS A 291 -14.60 6.73 -8.11
N CYS A 292 -14.13 5.55 -7.71
CA CYS A 292 -13.10 4.78 -8.43
C CYS A 292 -13.71 3.71 -9.34
N GLN A 293 -13.05 3.42 -10.47
CA GLN A 293 -13.50 2.45 -11.47
C GLN A 293 -13.53 1.01 -10.92
N ASP A 294 -12.53 0.67 -10.10
CA ASP A 294 -12.45 -0.60 -9.40
C ASP A 294 -12.20 -0.32 -7.93
N SER A 295 -13.03 -0.90 -7.06
CA SER A 295 -12.94 -0.73 -5.61
C SER A 295 -13.33 -1.99 -4.87
N THR A 296 -12.63 -2.29 -3.78
CA THR A 296 -12.99 -3.36 -2.84
C THR A 296 -13.06 -2.83 -1.42
N ILE A 297 -13.79 -3.52 -0.55
CA ILE A 297 -13.88 -3.20 0.89
C ILE A 297 -13.51 -4.44 1.68
N HIS A 298 -12.71 -4.27 2.73
CA HIS A 298 -12.19 -5.37 3.54
C HIS A 298 -12.24 -5.06 5.03
N PHE A 299 -12.67 -6.03 5.83
CA PHE A 299 -12.54 -5.97 7.28
C PHE A 299 -11.16 -6.50 7.68
N VAL A 300 -10.34 -5.64 8.28
CA VAL A 300 -8.97 -6.00 8.63
C VAL A 300 -8.62 -5.62 10.06
N SER A 301 -7.67 -6.35 10.63
CA SER A 301 -7.04 -5.96 11.89
C SER A 301 -5.56 -6.30 11.88
N ALA A 302 -4.72 -5.29 12.10
CA ALA A 302 -3.27 -5.48 12.18
C ALA A 302 -2.87 -6.28 13.42
N SER A 303 -3.54 -6.04 14.56
CA SER A 303 -3.24 -6.68 15.84
C SER A 303 -4.15 -7.86 16.16
N GLY A 304 -5.34 -7.95 15.56
CA GLY A 304 -6.37 -8.94 15.89
C GLY A 304 -7.02 -8.75 17.27
N VAL A 305 -6.56 -7.75 18.04
CA VAL A 305 -6.98 -7.46 19.41
C VAL A 305 -6.97 -5.96 19.68
N ALA A 306 -7.88 -5.54 20.55
CA ALA A 306 -7.94 -4.19 21.08
C ALA A 306 -6.68 -3.88 21.89
N LYS A 307 -6.18 -2.64 21.78
CA LYS A 307 -5.18 -2.11 22.73
C LYS A 307 -5.80 -2.04 24.13
N VAL A 308 -5.02 -2.37 25.16
CA VAL A 308 -5.41 -2.21 26.56
C VAL A 308 -4.67 -1.04 27.21
N ASP A 309 -3.47 -0.74 26.71
CA ASP A 309 -2.68 0.43 27.04
C ASP A 309 -2.01 1.00 25.77
N ASP A 310 -1.33 2.14 25.91
CA ASP A 310 -0.66 2.83 24.79
C ASP A 310 0.75 2.28 24.51
N ALA A 311 1.19 1.22 25.19
CA ALA A 311 2.55 0.69 25.08
C ALA A 311 2.60 -0.65 24.35
N VAL A 312 1.73 -1.60 24.69
CA VAL A 312 1.80 -2.99 24.23
C VAL A 312 0.40 -3.59 24.02
N PHE A 313 0.21 -4.32 22.91
CA PHE A 313 -1.00 -5.10 22.66
C PHE A 313 -1.05 -6.36 23.53
N PRO A 314 -2.24 -6.82 23.96
CA PRO A 314 -2.39 -8.09 24.67
C PRO A 314 -1.77 -9.26 23.93
N GLU A 315 -1.17 -10.22 24.64
CA GLU A 315 -0.55 -11.39 24.00
C GLU A 315 -1.59 -12.35 23.40
N ARG A 316 -2.65 -12.63 24.16
CA ARG A 316 -3.66 -13.60 23.75
C ARG A 316 -4.47 -13.07 22.57
N GLY A 317 -4.35 -13.75 21.43
CA GLY A 317 -5.10 -13.43 20.22
C GLY A 317 -4.39 -12.42 19.30
N PHE A 318 -3.23 -11.90 19.71
CA PHE A 318 -2.43 -11.00 18.89
C PHE A 318 -2.01 -11.66 17.59
N GLY A 319 -2.15 -10.92 16.51
CA GLY A 319 -1.70 -11.29 15.18
C GLY A 319 -2.59 -10.69 14.10
N PRO A 320 -2.03 -10.52 12.89
CA PRO A 320 -2.77 -9.95 11.77
C PRO A 320 -3.98 -10.81 11.40
N ARG A 321 -5.04 -10.13 10.96
CA ARG A 321 -6.26 -10.71 10.40
C ARG A 321 -6.56 -10.02 9.09
N ARG A 322 -6.50 -10.78 7.99
CA ARG A 322 -6.91 -10.34 6.65
C ARG A 322 -6.15 -9.10 6.14
N VAL A 323 -4.91 -8.91 6.58
CA VAL A 323 -4.17 -7.67 6.27
C VAL A 323 -3.65 -7.65 4.85
N LEU A 324 -3.46 -8.80 4.19
CA LEU A 324 -2.97 -8.87 2.81
C LEU A 324 -4.08 -8.64 1.78
N ARG A 325 -5.33 -9.03 2.08
CA ARG A 325 -6.45 -8.94 1.11
C ARG A 325 -6.56 -7.58 0.41
N PRO A 326 -6.57 -6.41 1.11
CA PRO A 326 -6.68 -5.12 0.43
C PRO A 326 -5.56 -4.90 -0.60
N LEU A 327 -4.33 -5.27 -0.25
CA LEU A 327 -3.19 -5.12 -1.14
C LEU A 327 -3.26 -6.09 -2.32
N LEU A 328 -3.60 -7.35 -2.08
CA LEU A 328 -3.72 -8.35 -3.14
C LEU A 328 -4.84 -7.99 -4.13
N SER A 329 -5.95 -7.41 -3.66
CA SER A 329 -6.99 -6.85 -4.53
C SER A 329 -6.43 -5.77 -5.46
N LEU A 330 -5.64 -4.82 -4.95
CA LEU A 330 -5.00 -3.78 -5.76
C LEU A 330 -4.01 -4.37 -6.77
N LEU A 331 -3.21 -5.36 -6.36
CA LEU A 331 -2.28 -6.05 -7.25
C LEU A 331 -3.01 -6.78 -8.39
N ALA A 332 -4.16 -7.41 -8.09
CA ALA A 332 -4.99 -8.07 -9.08
C ALA A 332 -5.61 -7.06 -10.06
N MET A 333 -6.18 -5.95 -9.56
CA MET A 333 -6.74 -4.87 -10.40
C MET A 333 -5.70 -4.23 -11.33
N LYS A 334 -4.43 -4.17 -10.91
CA LYS A 334 -3.31 -3.68 -11.73
C LYS A 334 -2.62 -4.76 -12.56
N GLY A 335 -3.10 -6.00 -12.51
CA GLY A 335 -2.59 -7.11 -13.31
C GLY A 335 -1.24 -7.69 -12.86
N VAL A 336 -0.75 -7.35 -11.66
CA VAL A 336 0.50 -7.89 -11.11
C VAL A 336 0.37 -9.39 -10.80
N ILE A 337 -0.81 -9.80 -10.33
CA ILE A 337 -1.19 -11.20 -10.14
C ILE A 337 -2.39 -11.52 -11.02
N GLN A 338 -2.52 -12.79 -11.40
CA GLN A 338 -3.68 -13.26 -12.15
C GLN A 338 -4.90 -13.25 -11.23
N GLY A 339 -5.71 -12.19 -11.31
CA GLY A 339 -7.01 -12.15 -10.67
C GLY A 339 -7.98 -12.98 -11.47
N HIS A 340 -8.08 -14.28 -11.20
CA HIS A 340 -9.22 -15.08 -11.66
C HIS A 340 -10.46 -14.62 -10.90
N ASP A 341 -10.90 -13.43 -11.27
CA ASP A 341 -12.02 -12.65 -10.79
C ASP A 341 -12.03 -12.40 -9.27
N LEU A 342 -12.13 -11.14 -8.87
CA LEU A 342 -12.44 -10.76 -7.48
C LEU A 342 -13.83 -11.30 -7.01
N GLY A 343 -14.44 -12.21 -7.78
CA GLY A 343 -15.82 -12.67 -7.78
C GLY A 343 -16.58 -12.40 -9.10
N ARG A 344 -16.07 -11.52 -9.99
CA ARG A 344 -16.78 -11.06 -11.20
C ARG A 344 -17.01 -12.20 -12.19
N ASP A 345 -18.25 -12.60 -12.38
CA ASP A 345 -18.63 -13.44 -13.52
C ASP A 345 -18.19 -12.79 -14.85
N ASP A 346 -17.49 -13.59 -15.65
CA ASP A 346 -16.83 -13.29 -16.92
C ASP A 346 -17.80 -12.66 -17.96
N VAL A 347 -18.03 -11.34 -17.89
CA VAL A 347 -18.73 -10.57 -18.92
C VAL A 347 -17.98 -9.28 -19.20
N ALA A 348 -17.38 -9.24 -20.41
CA ALA A 348 -16.76 -8.10 -21.06
C ALA A 348 -15.24 -7.92 -20.92
N ARG A 349 -14.47 -8.91 -21.37
CA ARG A 349 -13.28 -8.62 -22.18
C ARG A 349 -13.68 -8.57 -23.66
N GLY A 350 -13.94 -7.36 -24.17
CA GLY A 350 -13.97 -7.11 -25.61
C GLY A 350 -12.58 -7.35 -26.23
N PRO A 351 -12.48 -7.73 -27.52
CA PRO A 351 -11.23 -8.21 -28.09
C PRO A 351 -10.22 -7.08 -28.29
N SER A 352 -9.00 -7.36 -27.79
CA SER A 352 -7.65 -6.87 -28.13
C SER A 352 -7.48 -5.55 -28.87
#